data_AF-A0A7J9C5A2-F1
#
_entry.id   AF-A0A7J9C5A2-F1
#
_cell.length_a   1.000
_cell.length_b   1.000
_cell.length_c   1.000
_cell.angle_alpha   90.00
_cell.angle_beta   90.00
_cell.angle_gamma   90.00
#
_symmetry.space_group_name_H-M   'P 1'
#
loop_
_entity.id
_entity.type
_entity.pdbx_description
1 polymer ?
#
loop_
_entity_poly.entity_id
_entity_poly.type
_entity_poly.pdbx_seq_one_letter_code
_entity_poly.pdbx_strand_id
1 'polypeptide(L)'
;MEHLFLEILANEAQKGNKPSKTFVVSINRVVAAISERFQVQCDVKHVENHLRIVKNQWQIICTIQAESGFGWDDNIKMITCDRSTYDAIVMIIYLYMLNIFQHCIFLLVILIVYNIQ
;
A
#
# COMPACT_ATOMS: atom_id res chain seq x y z
N MET A 1 -2.91 -6.96 11.33
CA MET A 1 -1.52 -7.07 10.81
C MET A 1 -1.00 -5.71 10.35
N GLU A 2 -1.76 -4.98 9.55
CA GLU A 2 -1.37 -3.67 8.98
C GLU A 2 -1.05 -2.58 10.01
N HIS A 3 -1.85 -2.43 11.07
CA HIS A 3 -1.53 -1.48 12.15
C HIS A 3 -0.17 -1.77 12.80
N LEU A 4 0.12 -3.03 13.14
CA LEU A 4 1.41 -3.44 13.72
C LEU A 4 2.57 -3.17 12.76
N PHE A 5 2.37 -3.48 11.48
CA PHE A 5 3.34 -3.23 10.42
C PHE A 5 3.67 -1.73 10.33
N LEU A 6 2.67 -0.86 10.23
CA LEU A 6 2.84 0.58 10.12
C LEU A 6 3.43 1.19 11.40
N GLU A 7 3.01 0.71 12.57
CA GLU A 7 3.53 1.15 13.87
C GLU A 7 5.03 0.86 14.02
N ILE A 8 5.47 -0.35 13.66
CA ILE A 8 6.90 -0.70 13.71
C ILE A 8 7.68 0.15 12.72
N LEU A 9 7.20 0.33 11.49
CA LEU A 9 7.86 1.16 10.49
C LEU A 9 7.94 2.64 10.91
N ALA A 10 6.88 3.17 11.53
CA ALA A 10 6.86 4.52 12.06
C ALA A 10 7.88 4.69 13.20
N ASN A 11 7.96 3.72 14.12
CA ASN A 11 8.94 3.71 15.19
C ASN A 11 10.39 3.63 14.67
N GLU A 12 10.65 2.85 13.62
CA GLU A 12 11.95 2.80 12.96
C GLU A 12 12.29 4.14 12.29
N ALA A 13 11.34 4.76 11.59
CA ALA A 13 11.52 6.07 10.96
C ALA A 13 11.81 7.18 11.99
N GLN A 14 11.11 7.18 13.13
CA GLN A 14 11.34 8.12 14.23
C GLN A 14 12.74 8.00 14.85
N LYS A 15 13.31 6.79 14.85
CA LYS A 15 14.69 6.55 15.29
C LYS A 15 15.75 7.01 14.28
N GLY A 16 15.33 7.63 13.17
CA GLY A 16 16.22 8.09 12.10
C GLY A 16 16.62 6.99 11.11
N ASN A 17 16.06 5.78 11.25
CA ASN A 17 16.27 4.73 10.26
C ASN A 17 15.47 5.10 9.01
N LYS A 18 16.17 5.65 8.01
CA LYS A 18 15.56 6.02 6.73
C LYS A 18 15.31 4.76 5.89
N PRO A 19 14.17 4.67 5.17
CA PRO A 19 13.94 3.65 4.16
C PRO A 19 14.88 3.83 2.96
N SER A 20 16.15 3.44 3.13
CA SER A 20 17.16 3.37 2.08
C SER A 20 17.20 1.97 1.46
N LYS A 21 18.12 1.74 0.52
CA LYS A 21 18.35 0.40 -0.09
C LYS A 21 18.69 -0.70 0.94
N THR A 22 18.97 -0.36 2.20
CA THR A 22 19.43 -1.31 3.23
C THR A 22 18.47 -1.43 4.42
N PHE A 23 17.16 -1.30 4.21
CA PHE A 23 16.13 -1.40 5.27
C PHE A 23 15.92 -2.82 5.85
N VAL A 24 16.94 -3.68 5.78
CA VAL A 24 16.92 -5.09 6.15
C VAL A 24 16.68 -5.29 7.65
N VAL A 25 17.24 -4.40 8.49
CA VAL A 25 17.10 -4.50 9.96
C VAL A 25 15.66 -4.26 10.40
N SER A 26 14.97 -3.29 9.79
CA SER A 26 13.57 -2.98 10.11
C SER A 26 12.61 -4.06 9.60
N ILE A 27 12.88 -4.63 8.41
CA ILE A 27 12.05 -5.70 7.84
C ILE A 27 12.07 -6.95 8.72
N ASN A 28 13.24 -7.36 9.22
CA ASN A 28 13.34 -8.53 10.10
C ASN A 28 12.59 -8.34 11.43
N ARG A 29 12.55 -7.12 11.97
CA ARG A 29 11.77 -6.81 13.18
C ARG A 29 10.27 -6.90 12.94
N VAL A 30 9.81 -6.45 11.78
CA VAL A 30 8.41 -6.58 11.36
C VAL A 30 8.04 -8.05 11.18
N VAL A 31 8.89 -8.83 10.51
CA VAL A 31 8.71 -10.28 10.36
C VAL A 31 8.56 -10.95 11.73
N ALA A 32 9.50 -10.72 12.64
CA ALA A 32 9.49 -11.31 13.98
C ALA A 32 8.22 -10.93 14.76
N ALA A 33 7.85 -9.65 14.78
CA ALA A 33 6.69 -9.17 15.52
C ALA A 33 5.36 -9.68 14.94
N ILE A 34 5.24 -9.78 13.61
CA ILE A 34 4.05 -10.36 12.97
C ILE A 34 3.95 -11.85 13.28
N SER A 35 5.04 -12.59 13.12
CA SER A 35 5.07 -14.03 13.39
C SER A 35 4.74 -14.34 14.84
N GLU A 36 5.31 -13.59 15.79
CA GLU A 36 5.07 -13.75 17.23
C GLU A 36 3.64 -13.38 17.61
N ARG A 37 3.14 -12.21 17.17
CA ARG A 37 1.83 -11.73 17.62
C ARG A 37 0.66 -12.50 17.00
N PHE A 38 0.79 -12.92 15.75
CA PHE A 38 -0.29 -13.58 15.02
C PHE A 38 -0.10 -15.10 14.90
N GLN A 39 1.03 -15.64 15.37
CA GLN A 39 1.36 -17.07 15.28
C GLN A 39 1.31 -17.59 13.83
N VAL A 40 1.77 -16.76 12.89
CA VAL A 40 1.81 -17.06 11.45
C VAL A 40 3.24 -17.15 10.94
N GLN A 41 3.46 -17.92 9.87
CA GLN A 41 4.72 -17.87 9.14
C GLN A 41 4.77 -16.59 8.32
N CYS A 42 5.51 -15.59 8.81
CA CYS A 42 5.85 -14.39 8.05
C CYS A 42 7.30 -14.49 7.60
N ASP A 43 7.57 -14.11 6.34
CA ASP A 43 8.92 -14.03 5.81
C ASP A 43 9.22 -12.60 5.31
N VAL A 44 10.50 -12.35 5.06
CA VAL A 44 11.01 -11.07 4.56
C VAL A 44 10.30 -10.65 3.26
N LYS A 45 10.04 -11.60 2.36
CA LYS A 45 9.40 -11.32 1.06
C LYS A 45 7.95 -10.86 1.23
N HIS A 46 7.21 -11.42 2.19
CA HIS A 46 5.85 -10.97 2.52
C HIS A 46 5.86 -9.51 2.97
N VAL A 47 6.78 -9.14 3.86
CA VAL A 47 6.92 -7.78 4.39
C VAL A 47 7.39 -6.81 3.30
N GLU A 48 8.34 -7.20 2.45
CA GLU A 48 8.80 -6.41 1.29
C GLU A 48 7.68 -6.18 0.28
N ASN A 49 6.93 -7.22 -0.05
CA ASN A 49 5.80 -7.12 -0.96
C ASN A 49 4.73 -6.17 -0.42
N HIS A 50 4.41 -6.28 0.87
CA HIS A 50 3.45 -5.39 1.51
C HIS A 50 3.95 -3.95 1.57
N LEU A 51 5.23 -3.73 1.88
CA LEU A 51 5.85 -2.39 1.85
C LEU A 51 5.75 -1.74 0.46
N ARG A 52 5.92 -2.53 -0.60
CA ARG A 52 5.76 -2.05 -1.98
C ARG A 52 4.31 -1.62 -2.25
N ILE A 53 3.32 -2.39 -1.79
CA ILE A 53 1.90 -2.04 -1.93
C ILE A 53 1.59 -0.73 -1.19
N VAL A 54 2.02 -0.62 0.07
CA VAL A 54 1.80 0.59 0.90
C VAL A 54 2.45 1.82 0.27
N LYS A 55 3.67 1.69 -0.28
CA LYS A 55 4.33 2.78 -1.03
C LYS A 55 3.54 3.20 -2.26
N ASN A 56 3.04 2.26 -3.04
CA ASN A 56 2.25 2.56 -4.23
C ASN A 56 0.93 3.27 -3.87
N GLN A 57 0.25 2.82 -2.80
CA GLN A 57 -0.95 3.49 -2.29
C GLN A 57 -0.65 4.90 -1.80
N TRP A 58 0.45 5.08 -1.07
CA TRP A 58 0.90 6.41 -0.64
C TRP A 58 1.19 7.33 -1.83
N GLN A 59 1.80 6.82 -2.90
CA GLN A 59 2.02 7.60 -4.14
C GLN A 59 0.70 8.04 -4.77
N ILE A 60 -0.32 7.17 -4.83
CA ILE A 60 -1.65 7.54 -5.33
C ILE A 60 -2.26 8.65 -4.47
N ILE A 61 -2.17 8.54 -3.14
CA ILE A 61 -2.63 9.56 -2.19
C ILE A 61 -1.92 10.89 -2.44
N CYS A 62 -0.59 10.89 -2.61
CA CYS A 62 0.16 12.10 -2.94
C CYS A 62 -0.24 12.71 -4.28
N THR A 63 -0.50 11.88 -5.30
CA THR A 63 -0.99 12.37 -6.61
C THR A 63 -2.34 13.04 -6.46
N ILE A 64 -3.29 12.40 -5.76
CA ILE A 64 -4.63 12.98 -5.50
C ILE A 64 -4.50 14.30 -4.74
N GLN A 65 -3.63 14.35 -3.72
CA GLN A 65 -3.43 15.58 -2.95
C GLN A 65 -2.78 16.71 -3.77
N ALA A 66 -2.03 16.38 -4.81
CA ALA A 66 -1.42 17.37 -5.72
C ALA A 66 -2.41 17.92 -6.75
N GLU A 67 -3.56 17.26 -6.96
CA GLU A 67 -4.62 17.74 -7.86
C GLU A 67 -5.34 18.95 -7.26
N SER A 68 -5.79 19.86 -8.12
CA SER A 68 -6.55 21.03 -7.69
C SER A 68 -7.90 20.62 -7.11
N GLY A 69 -8.30 21.20 -5.97
CA GLY A 69 -9.56 20.89 -5.29
C GLY A 69 -9.43 19.89 -4.15
N PHE A 70 -8.22 19.36 -3.91
CA PHE A 70 -7.91 18.53 -2.75
C PHE A 70 -7.18 19.34 -1.67
N GLY A 71 -7.60 19.12 -0.44
CA GLY A 71 -7.00 19.65 0.78
C GLY A 71 -6.73 18.52 1.79
N TRP A 72 -6.14 18.89 2.92
CA TRP A 72 -5.89 17.98 4.03
C TRP A 72 -6.50 18.54 5.30
N ASP A 73 -7.32 17.75 5.98
CA ASP A 73 -7.83 18.08 7.31
C ASP A 73 -6.96 17.41 8.37
N ASP A 74 -6.18 18.23 9.07
CA ASP A 74 -5.26 17.79 10.10
C ASP A 74 -5.93 17.32 11.39
N ASN A 75 -7.20 17.65 11.62
CA ASN A 75 -7.93 17.24 12.83
C ASN A 75 -8.40 15.80 12.72
N ILE A 76 -8.89 15.42 11.54
CA ILE A 76 -9.37 14.06 11.25
C ILE A 76 -8.33 13.22 10.50
N LYS A 77 -7.21 13.80 10.07
CA LYS A 77 -6.14 13.17 9.27
C LYS A 77 -6.68 12.55 7.97
N MET A 78 -7.49 13.32 7.24
CA MET A 78 -8.11 12.87 5.98
C MET A 78 -7.92 13.89 4.85
N ILE A 79 -7.92 13.40 3.62
CA ILE A 79 -8.02 14.25 2.43
C ILE A 79 -9.46 14.80 2.34
N THR A 80 -9.58 16.10 2.10
CA THR A 80 -10.85 16.79 1.88
C THR A 80 -10.94 17.27 0.45
N CYS A 81 -12.12 17.17 -0.17
CA CYS A 81 -12.42 17.80 -1.44
C CYS A 81 -13.91 18.17 -1.47
N ASP A 82 -14.29 19.07 -2.37
CA ASP A 82 -15.71 19.32 -2.62
C ASP A 82 -16.36 18.10 -3.29
N ARG A 83 -17.69 18.03 -3.23
CA ARG A 83 -18.44 16.87 -3.72
C ARG A 83 -18.27 16.63 -5.23
N SER A 84 -18.18 17.69 -6.04
CA SER A 84 -17.98 17.55 -7.49
C SER A 84 -16.60 16.99 -7.82
N THR A 85 -15.58 17.39 -7.07
CA THR A 85 -14.21 16.87 -7.18
C THR A 85 -14.12 15.42 -6.71
N TYR A 86 -14.83 15.06 -5.62
CA TYR A 86 -14.91 13.66 -5.15
C TYR A 86 -15.52 12.73 -6.20
N ASP A 87 -16.68 13.10 -6.76
CA ASP A 87 -17.42 12.26 -7.70
C ASP A 87 -16.60 11.97 -8.98
N ALA A 88 -15.82 12.95 -9.45
CA ALA A 88 -14.92 12.78 -10.60
C ALA A 88 -13.77 11.80 -10.31
N ILE A 89 -13.11 11.92 -9.16
CA ILE A 89 -11.98 11.04 -8.79
C ILE A 89 -12.42 9.64 -8.42
N VAL A 90 -13.54 9.48 -7.72
CA VAL A 90 -14.07 8.17 -7.38
C VAL A 90 -14.38 7.38 -8.65
N MET A 91 -14.96 8.01 -9.67
CA MET A 91 -15.16 7.40 -10.98
C MET A 91 -13.83 6.95 -11.61
N ILE A 92 -12.79 7.78 -11.53
CA ILE A 92 -11.44 7.45 -12.03
C ILE A 92 -10.85 6.27 -11.25
N ILE A 93 -10.83 6.29 -9.92
CA ILE A 93 -10.28 5.21 -9.09
C ILE A 93 -11.04 3.89 -9.33
N TYR A 94 -12.38 3.92 -9.41
CA TYR A 94 -13.16 2.73 -9.75
C TYR A 94 -12.82 2.21 -11.14
N LEU A 95 -12.64 3.06 -12.15
CA LEU A 95 -12.23 2.66 -13.51
C LEU A 95 -10.81 2.07 -13.54
N TYR A 96 -9.87 2.62 -12.78
CA TYR A 96 -8.50 2.09 -12.65
C TYR A 96 -8.50 0.75 -11.92
N MET A 97 -9.24 0.63 -10.82
CA MET A 97 -9.42 -0.62 -10.09
C MET A 97 -10.09 -1.68 -10.98
N LEU A 98 -11.16 -1.34 -11.72
CA LEU A 98 -11.85 -2.24 -12.63
C LEU A 98 -10.95 -2.72 -13.78
N ASN A 99 -10.13 -1.83 -14.36
CA ASN A 99 -9.17 -2.19 -15.40
C ASN A 99 -8.04 -3.11 -14.87
N ILE A 100 -7.54 -2.85 -13.66
CA ILE A 100 -6.54 -3.72 -13.03
C ILE A 100 -7.15 -5.09 -12.74
N PHE A 101 -8.38 -5.16 -12.21
CA PHE A 101 -9.09 -6.43 -12.01
C PHE A 101 -9.33 -7.18 -13.33
N GLN A 102 -9.73 -6.47 -14.40
CA GLN A 102 -9.93 -7.05 -15.73
C GLN A 102 -8.61 -7.61 -16.30
N HIS A 103 -7.50 -6.89 -16.16
CA HIS A 103 -6.18 -7.37 -16.59
C HIS A 103 -5.65 -8.53 -15.72
N CYS A 104 -5.89 -8.52 -14.41
CA CYS A 104 -5.51 -9.63 -13.53
C CYS A 104 -6.30 -10.90 -13.85
N ILE A 105 -7.61 -10.79 -14.15
CA ILE A 105 -8.44 -11.92 -14.60
C ILE A 105 -7.98 -12.41 -15.97
N PHE A 106 -7.66 -11.50 -16.90
CA PHE A 106 -7.17 -11.86 -18.23
C PHE A 106 -5.81 -12.58 -18.19
N LEU A 107 -4.89 -12.13 -17.33
CA LEU A 107 -3.61 -12.80 -17.10
C LEU A 107 -3.78 -14.16 -16.41
N LEU A 108 -4.69 -14.28 -15.45
CA LEU A 108 -5.04 -15.58 -14.83
C LEU A 108 -5.63 -16.55 -15.85
N VAL A 109 -6.51 -16.09 -16.74
CA VAL A 109 -7.10 -16.91 -17.82
C VAL A 109 -6.04 -17.32 -18.83
N ILE A 110 -5.11 -16.44 -19.21
CA ILE A 110 -3.98 -16.80 -20.10
C ILE A 110 -3.08 -17.85 -19.45
N LEU A 111 -2.74 -17.70 -18.17
CA LEU A 111 -1.92 -18.67 -17.44
C LEU A 111 -2.61 -20.04 -17.31
N ILE A 112 -3.93 -20.07 -17.15
CA ILE A 112 -4.73 -21.30 -17.08
C ILE A 112 -4.89 -21.97 -18.46
N VAL A 113 -5.13 -21.18 -19.51
CA VAL A 113 -5.38 -21.67 -20.87
C VAL A 113 -4.11 -22.14 -21.57
N TYR A 114 -2.97 -21.50 -21.32
CA TYR A 114 -1.71 -21.79 -22.03
C TYR A 114 -0.72 -22.69 -21.28
N ASN A 115 -1.06 -23.16 -20.06
CA ASN A 115 -0.35 -24.18 -19.28
C ASN A 115 1.17 -24.24 -19.56
N ILE A 116 1.88 -23.18 -19.18
CA ILE A 116 3.35 -23.19 -19.21
C ILE A 116 3.80 -24.01 -18.01
N GLN A 117 4.12 -25.27 -18.31
CA GLN A 117 4.94 -26.16 -17.50
C GLN A 117 6.42 -25.82 -17.66
#